data_AF-A0A8T7L290-F1
#
_entry.id   AF-A0A8T7L290-F1
#
_cell.length_a   1.000
_cell.length_b   1.000
_cell.length_c   1.000
_cell.angle_alpha   90.00
_cell.angle_beta   90.00
_cell.angle_gamma   90.00
#
_symmetry.space_group_name_H-M   'P 1'
#
loop_
_entity.id
_entity.type
_entity.pdbx_description
1 polymer ?
#
loop_
_entity_poly.entity_id
_entity_poly.type
_entity_poly.pdbx_seq_one_letter_code
_entity_poly.pdbx_strand_id
1 'polypeptide(L)'
;MRKTALWLIILLVSLTTVAAQPLPRPDITVLVNRDGVNIRVLPAIGAEVIGFAQAGNTFPGTGRSPDNEWVRIDFNGQEGWIGIPVVNLFGDAAALPVADPRSIPYGGFESPRSGTTDVTSPITARLPTSGIRLRAGPSTAYPVLANIPRYAVMPLLGRTTSNGWFQVNYNGTLGWIANRFIEIQGGTILDLPIDGIVAYAPPASGETQDNYIGTLRLMLERIELAQPSLDSIRGTWTTVALGQRAACQNFPARPSDINIANPLLAAFYPILDPLQRDFNTAMANVRLAVDLWIEACGFPQPPSGVVGQATVQGALNAIQTADFQFADLRRRLLELLPPLLEVGEGECLFTFQNQFDVLKVIGQAQLVTDTLNARKTATGYCVDATAGQSLRIELLVYRGNLDPLVSISPLDNPTNFIGVGRGIAGQSLLTLGPILIPATGRYLIVVSDSVTDRTDLLDADYALLVTDIAGLSVPGPGLGLDPTTGLPIINPVPTPVPGLFPTATPSGSVACPSLTFNCQQLFTCQEARACLQAGNFSLDNTSGDPNGTPNNGIPCESPPLSCQ
;
A
#
# COMPACT_ATOMS: atom_id res chain seq x y z
N MET A 1 -9.07 -84.40 37.74
CA MET A 1 -9.97 -83.25 38.03
C MET A 1 -9.12 -82.00 38.26
N ARG A 2 -8.86 -81.20 37.22
CA ARG A 2 -8.13 -79.93 37.32
C ARG A 2 -9.16 -78.80 37.18
N LYS A 3 -9.35 -78.02 38.24
CA LYS A 3 -10.20 -76.81 38.22
C LYS A 3 -9.30 -75.59 37.98
N THR A 4 -9.57 -74.92 36.86
CA THR A 4 -9.02 -73.62 36.48
C THR A 4 -9.71 -72.52 37.29
N ALA A 5 -8.93 -71.63 37.89
CA ALA A 5 -9.43 -70.40 38.52
C ALA A 5 -8.73 -69.21 37.86
N LEU A 6 -9.52 -68.39 37.17
CA LEU A 6 -9.17 -67.09 36.61
C LEU A 6 -8.72 -66.14 37.73
N TRP A 7 -7.58 -65.48 37.55
CA TRP A 7 -7.20 -64.30 38.33
C TRP A 7 -7.30 -63.05 37.45
N LEU A 8 -8.14 -62.10 37.89
CA LEU A 8 -8.27 -60.77 37.32
C LEU A 8 -7.04 -59.94 37.73
N ILE A 9 -6.28 -59.40 36.77
CA ILE A 9 -5.23 -58.40 37.02
C ILE A 9 -5.86 -57.02 36.83
N ILE A 10 -5.96 -56.24 37.91
CA ILE A 10 -6.33 -54.82 37.87
C ILE A 10 -5.05 -54.02 37.61
N LEU A 11 -4.99 -53.36 36.46
CA LEU A 11 -3.91 -52.46 36.07
C LEU A 11 -4.17 -51.06 36.67
N LEU A 12 -3.49 -50.71 37.77
CA LEU A 12 -3.47 -49.33 38.27
C LEU A 12 -2.54 -48.48 37.38
N VAL A 13 -3.14 -47.61 36.56
CA VAL A 13 -2.41 -46.53 35.86
C VAL A 13 -2.28 -45.36 36.83
N SER A 14 -1.09 -45.19 37.40
CA SER A 14 -0.75 -44.00 38.19
C SER A 14 -0.53 -42.80 37.26
N LEU A 15 -1.48 -41.85 37.25
CA LEU A 15 -1.30 -40.52 36.67
C LEU A 15 -0.25 -39.77 37.50
N THR A 16 0.98 -39.69 37.00
CA THR A 16 1.97 -38.74 37.50
C THR A 16 1.65 -37.37 36.89
N THR A 17 1.09 -36.47 37.70
CA THR A 17 1.04 -35.05 37.38
C THR A 17 2.47 -34.51 37.39
N VAL A 18 3.01 -34.20 36.21
CA VAL A 18 4.23 -33.40 36.09
C VAL A 18 3.83 -31.98 36.49
N ALA A 19 4.15 -31.58 37.73
CA ALA A 19 4.12 -30.18 38.11
C ALA A 19 5.23 -29.48 37.33
N ALA A 20 4.88 -28.49 36.51
CA ALA A 20 5.86 -27.62 35.87
C ALA A 20 6.66 -26.91 36.97
N GLN A 21 7.96 -27.17 37.03
CA GLN A 21 8.85 -26.42 37.92
C GLN A 21 8.97 -24.99 37.37
N PRO A 22 8.84 -23.94 38.20
CA PRO A 22 9.12 -22.58 37.76
C PRO A 22 10.60 -22.49 37.35
N LEU A 23 10.86 -21.91 36.17
CA LEU A 23 12.22 -21.64 35.69
C LEU A 23 13.00 -20.82 36.73
N PRO A 24 14.30 -21.06 36.93
CA PRO A 24 15.13 -20.26 37.83
C PRO A 24 15.12 -18.80 37.35
N ARG A 25 14.57 -17.90 38.18
CA ARG A 25 14.55 -16.45 37.91
C ARG A 25 15.93 -15.89 38.22
N PRO A 26 16.56 -15.09 37.36
CA PRO A 26 17.70 -14.29 37.79
C PRO A 26 17.22 -13.30 38.85
N ASP A 27 17.80 -13.34 40.05
CA ASP A 27 17.49 -12.41 41.15
C ASP A 27 18.05 -11.01 40.83
N ILE A 28 17.48 -10.35 39.82
CA ILE A 28 17.84 -8.99 39.47
C ILE A 28 17.05 -8.03 40.36
N THR A 29 17.78 -7.18 41.08
CA THR A 29 17.16 -6.14 41.90
C THR A 29 17.31 -4.78 41.21
N VAL A 30 16.18 -4.11 41.00
CA VAL A 30 16.11 -2.73 40.47
C VAL A 30 16.00 -1.78 41.66
N LEU A 31 17.02 -0.96 41.90
CA LEU A 31 17.03 0.07 42.95
C LEU A 31 16.81 1.45 42.33
N VAL A 32 15.77 2.15 42.75
CA VAL A 32 15.49 3.51 42.29
C VAL A 32 16.47 4.50 42.91
N ASN A 33 17.16 5.28 42.07
CA ASN A 33 18.29 6.11 42.51
C ASN A 33 17.97 7.60 42.74
N ARG A 34 16.72 8.01 42.50
CA ARG A 34 16.23 9.38 42.70
C ARG A 34 14.74 9.41 43.05
N ASP A 35 14.28 10.50 43.66
CA ASP A 35 12.87 10.68 44.01
C ASP A 35 11.99 10.99 42.80
N GLY A 36 10.70 10.62 42.90
CA GLY A 36 9.68 10.96 41.90
C GLY A 36 9.85 10.28 40.54
N VAL A 37 10.41 9.08 40.49
CA VAL A 37 10.58 8.32 39.24
C VAL A 37 9.25 7.79 38.73
N ASN A 38 8.94 8.10 37.46
CA ASN A 38 7.74 7.58 36.79
C ASN A 38 7.86 6.08 36.52
N ILE A 39 6.87 5.33 36.98
CA ILE A 39 6.62 3.94 36.58
C ILE A 39 5.57 3.98 35.49
N ARG A 40 5.88 3.40 34.34
CA ARG A 40 5.08 3.54 33.12
C ARG A 40 4.50 2.22 32.68
N VAL A 41 3.37 2.30 31.97
CA VAL A 41 2.73 1.10 31.39
C VAL A 41 3.53 0.52 30.22
N LEU A 42 4.41 1.32 29.58
CA LEU A 42 5.27 0.92 28.46
C LEU A 42 6.67 1.57 28.62
N PRO A 43 7.73 1.01 28.03
CA PRO A 43 9.08 1.57 28.07
C PRO A 43 9.24 2.73 27.10
N ALA A 44 8.54 3.84 27.36
CA ALA A 44 8.65 5.06 26.56
C ALA A 44 8.45 6.31 27.43
N ILE A 45 9.20 7.37 27.14
CA ILE A 45 9.14 8.63 27.91
C ILE A 45 7.76 9.31 27.82
N GLY A 46 7.00 9.03 26.74
CA GLY A 46 5.63 9.49 26.55
C GLY A 46 4.54 8.51 27.00
N ALA A 47 4.88 7.34 27.54
CA ALA A 47 3.90 6.36 28.00
C ALA A 47 3.19 6.83 29.27
N GLU A 48 1.96 6.35 29.44
CA GLU A 48 1.16 6.62 30.63
C GLU A 48 1.90 6.21 31.90
N VAL A 49 1.84 7.08 32.91
CA VAL A 49 2.43 6.86 34.23
C VAL A 49 1.39 6.18 35.10
N ILE A 50 1.69 4.95 35.52
CA ILE A 50 0.82 4.12 36.38
C ILE A 50 1.16 4.30 37.87
N GLY A 51 2.31 4.91 38.17
CA GLY A 51 2.74 5.17 39.54
C GLY A 51 4.07 5.90 39.61
N PHE A 52 4.51 6.17 40.83
CA PHE A 52 5.79 6.82 41.12
C PHE A 52 6.58 5.99 42.13
N ALA A 53 7.90 5.97 41.97
CA ALA A 53 8.83 5.43 42.96
C ALA A 53 9.74 6.54 43.51
N GLN A 54 10.13 6.38 44.78
CA GLN A 54 11.09 7.24 45.48
C GLN A 54 12.48 6.61 45.50
N ALA A 55 13.50 7.41 45.82
CA ALA A 55 14.85 6.92 46.01
C ALA A 55 14.85 5.85 47.11
N GLY A 56 15.57 4.75 46.87
CA GLY A 56 15.65 3.63 47.80
C GLY A 56 14.56 2.56 47.63
N ASN A 57 13.51 2.80 46.83
CA ASN A 57 12.57 1.73 46.49
C ASN A 57 13.27 0.64 45.66
N THR A 58 12.99 -0.62 45.99
CA THR A 58 13.52 -1.79 45.27
C THR A 58 12.40 -2.59 44.65
N PHE A 59 12.65 -3.11 43.45
CA PHE A 59 11.72 -3.97 42.72
C PHE A 59 12.45 -5.17 42.12
N PRO A 60 11.80 -6.35 42.02
CA PRO A 60 12.35 -7.46 41.26
C PRO A 60 12.29 -7.13 39.76
N GLY A 61 13.43 -7.23 39.07
CA GLY A 61 13.51 -7.11 37.62
C GLY A 61 12.92 -8.36 36.95
N THR A 62 11.97 -8.17 36.04
CA THR A 62 11.25 -9.25 35.37
C THR A 62 11.49 -9.28 33.85
N GLY A 63 12.22 -8.30 33.31
CA GLY A 63 12.55 -8.21 31.89
C GLY A 63 13.23 -6.89 31.52
N ARG A 64 13.67 -6.78 30.27
CA ARG A 64 14.27 -5.54 29.69
C ARG A 64 13.71 -5.25 28.31
N SER A 65 13.74 -3.99 27.88
CA SER A 65 13.35 -3.59 26.53
C SER A 65 14.42 -4.02 25.49
N PRO A 66 14.07 -4.19 24.19
CA PRO A 66 14.97 -4.61 23.12
C PRO A 66 16.14 -3.65 22.90
N ASP A 67 15.91 -2.36 23.15
CA ASP A 67 16.90 -1.29 23.09
C ASP A 67 17.75 -1.16 24.37
N ASN A 68 17.44 -1.93 25.42
CA ASN A 68 18.07 -1.84 26.74
C ASN A 68 17.98 -0.47 27.41
N GLU A 69 16.98 0.35 27.08
CA GLU A 69 16.79 1.63 27.76
C GLU A 69 15.86 1.52 28.98
N TRP A 70 15.12 0.43 29.12
CA TRP A 70 14.11 0.25 30.16
C TRP A 70 14.18 -1.14 30.80
N VAL A 71 13.83 -1.17 32.09
CA VAL A 71 13.67 -2.40 32.88
C VAL A 71 12.20 -2.58 33.24
N ARG A 72 11.71 -3.82 33.12
CA ARG A 72 10.38 -4.22 33.56
C ARG A 72 10.45 -4.71 35.01
N ILE A 73 9.49 -4.25 35.81
CA ILE A 73 9.37 -4.57 37.23
C ILE A 73 7.97 -5.14 37.52
N ASP A 74 7.87 -5.88 38.62
CA ASP A 74 6.58 -6.13 39.28
C ASP A 74 6.24 -4.93 40.16
N PHE A 75 5.21 -4.19 39.79
CA PHE A 75 4.68 -3.04 40.50
C PHE A 75 3.29 -3.34 41.04
N ASN A 76 3.19 -3.65 42.34
CA ASN A 76 1.94 -3.97 43.04
C ASN A 76 1.15 -5.13 42.39
N GLY A 77 1.84 -6.15 41.88
CA GLY A 77 1.22 -7.30 41.20
C GLY A 77 0.84 -7.02 39.73
N GLN A 78 1.25 -5.88 39.18
CA GLN A 78 1.11 -5.52 37.77
C GLN A 78 2.47 -5.26 37.14
N GLU A 79 2.56 -5.29 35.81
CA GLU A 79 3.80 -4.96 35.12
C GLU A 79 3.99 -3.45 35.02
N GLY A 80 5.21 -2.98 35.32
CA GLY A 80 5.60 -1.58 35.16
C GLY A 80 6.99 -1.43 34.55
N TRP A 81 7.23 -0.32 33.86
CA TRP A 81 8.49 -0.01 33.21
C TRP A 81 9.14 1.22 33.85
N ILE A 82 10.43 1.10 34.14
CA ILE A 82 11.27 2.19 34.65
C ILE A 82 12.48 2.35 33.71
N GLY A 83 12.85 3.60 33.41
CA GLY A 83 14.03 3.88 32.59
C GLY A 83 15.32 3.44 33.29
N ILE A 84 16.22 2.76 32.59
CA ILE A 84 17.53 2.37 33.13
C ILE A 84 18.33 3.58 33.66
N PRO A 85 18.31 4.79 33.04
CA PRO A 85 19.04 5.96 33.56
C PRO A 85 18.60 6.45 34.94
N VAL A 86 17.50 5.94 35.51
CA VAL A 86 16.96 6.38 36.81
C VAL A 86 17.00 5.26 37.87
N VAL A 87 17.71 4.16 37.59
CA VAL A 87 17.85 3.01 38.50
C VAL A 87 19.28 2.51 38.54
N ASN A 88 19.63 1.80 39.61
CA ASN A 88 20.80 0.95 39.70
C ASN A 88 20.33 -0.51 39.61
N LEU A 89 20.90 -1.30 38.70
CA LEU A 89 20.59 -2.72 38.53
C LEU A 89 21.64 -3.57 39.23
N PHE A 90 21.20 -4.49 40.09
CA PHE A 90 22.06 -5.47 40.74
C PHE A 90 21.80 -6.85 40.14
N GLY A 91 22.80 -7.41 39.45
CA GLY A 91 22.72 -8.66 38.68
C GLY A 91 23.16 -8.47 37.22
N ASP A 92 23.18 -9.55 36.44
CA ASP A 92 23.46 -9.48 35.00
C ASP A 92 22.19 -9.07 34.24
N ALA A 93 22.07 -7.78 33.91
CA ALA A 93 20.93 -7.26 33.17
C ALA A 93 20.73 -7.95 31.81
N ALA A 94 21.78 -8.50 31.19
CA ALA A 94 21.65 -9.24 29.92
C ALA A 94 20.91 -10.58 30.10
N ALA A 95 20.93 -11.14 31.32
CA ALA A 95 20.20 -12.35 31.70
C ALA A 95 18.70 -12.11 31.92
N LEU A 96 18.25 -10.85 32.03
CA LEU A 96 16.81 -10.57 31.94
C LEU A 96 16.34 -10.99 30.55
N PRO A 97 15.21 -11.72 30.45
CA PRO A 97 14.59 -11.92 29.16
C PRO A 97 14.34 -10.55 28.55
N VAL A 98 14.60 -10.43 27.24
CA VAL A 98 14.05 -9.31 26.48
C VAL A 98 12.54 -9.47 26.57
N ALA A 99 11.97 -8.74 27.52
CA ALA A 99 10.54 -8.65 27.64
C ALA A 99 10.12 -7.83 26.44
N ASP A 100 9.19 -8.37 25.66
CA ASP A 100 8.53 -7.54 24.68
C ASP A 100 8.04 -6.28 25.44
N PRO A 101 8.48 -5.07 25.06
CA PRO A 101 7.99 -3.78 25.58
C PRO A 101 6.48 -3.69 25.66
N ARG A 102 5.82 -4.58 24.91
CA ARG A 102 4.41 -4.70 24.63
C ARG A 102 3.75 -5.85 25.40
N SER A 103 4.27 -6.30 26.55
CA SER A 103 3.39 -6.94 27.54
C SER A 103 2.45 -5.87 28.11
N ILE A 104 1.46 -5.55 27.29
CA ILE A 104 0.36 -4.67 27.62
C ILE A 104 -0.41 -5.39 28.75
N PRO A 105 -0.85 -4.69 29.79
CA PRO A 105 -1.99 -5.17 30.59
C PRO A 105 -3.23 -5.37 29.71
N TYR A 106 -3.21 -4.84 28.48
CA TYR A 106 -4.26 -4.95 27.49
C TYR A 106 -3.87 -5.85 26.30
N GLY A 107 -3.70 -7.15 26.55
CA GLY A 107 -3.47 -8.27 25.60
C GLY A 107 -2.65 -7.98 24.33
N GLY A 108 -1.50 -8.65 24.24
CA GLY A 108 -0.50 -8.52 23.19
C GLY A 108 -1.01 -8.49 21.75
N PHE A 109 -0.10 -8.12 20.87
CA PHE A 109 -0.32 -7.87 19.44
C PHE A 109 -0.69 -9.12 18.61
N GLU A 110 -1.29 -10.16 19.19
CA GLU A 110 -1.76 -11.33 18.42
C GLU A 110 -2.91 -10.98 17.46
N SER A 111 -3.52 -9.79 17.58
CA SER A 111 -4.49 -9.28 16.61
C SER A 111 -4.52 -7.74 16.58
N PRO A 112 -4.82 -7.09 15.44
CA PRO A 112 -4.79 -5.64 15.32
C PRO A 112 -5.86 -5.03 16.24
N ARG A 113 -5.48 -4.27 17.27
CA ARG A 113 -6.42 -3.53 18.15
C ARG A 113 -6.72 -2.12 17.66
N SER A 114 -6.33 -1.86 16.42
CA SER A 114 -6.64 -0.68 15.65
C SER A 114 -6.68 -1.07 14.19
N GLY A 115 -7.58 -0.48 13.41
CA GLY A 115 -7.78 -0.86 12.02
C GLY A 115 -9.25 -0.87 11.63
N THR A 116 -9.67 -1.74 10.71
CA THR A 116 -11.05 -1.73 10.25
C THR A 116 -12.00 -2.40 11.27
N THR A 117 -13.15 -1.78 11.50
CA THR A 117 -14.23 -2.33 12.32
C THR A 117 -15.56 -1.76 11.88
N ASP A 118 -16.64 -2.52 12.03
CA ASP A 118 -18.01 -2.05 11.89
C ASP A 118 -18.76 -2.05 13.23
N VAL A 119 -18.06 -2.41 14.33
CA VAL A 119 -18.68 -2.54 15.65
C VAL A 119 -19.12 -1.17 16.16
N THR A 120 -20.29 -1.14 16.77
CA THR A 120 -20.90 0.05 17.36
C THR A 120 -21.20 -0.16 18.83
N SER A 121 -21.54 0.92 19.54
CA SER A 121 -21.85 0.91 20.96
C SER A 121 -22.88 2.01 21.27
N PRO A 122 -23.82 1.77 22.21
CA PRO A 122 -24.75 2.80 22.68
C PRO A 122 -24.04 3.92 23.46
N ILE A 123 -22.85 3.63 24.00
CA ILE A 123 -22.01 4.62 24.67
C ILE A 123 -21.19 5.31 23.59
N THR A 124 -21.32 6.63 23.48
CA THR A 124 -20.63 7.42 22.46
C THR A 124 -19.76 8.50 23.09
N ALA A 125 -18.79 8.98 22.32
CA ALA A 125 -17.93 10.09 22.64
C ALA A 125 -18.17 11.20 21.62
N ARG A 126 -18.46 12.40 22.11
CA ARG A 126 -18.54 13.63 21.32
C ARG A 126 -17.26 14.44 21.50
N LEU A 127 -16.75 14.99 20.40
CA LEU A 127 -15.59 15.88 20.42
C LEU A 127 -16.00 17.35 20.52
N PRO A 128 -15.71 18.07 21.63
CA PRO A 128 -16.01 19.49 21.73
C PRO A 128 -15.07 20.37 20.90
N THR A 129 -13.86 19.89 20.59
CA THR A 129 -12.79 20.65 19.91
C THR A 129 -12.30 19.92 18.64
N SER A 130 -11.64 20.67 17.73
CA SER A 130 -11.06 20.13 16.49
C SER A 130 -9.58 19.76 16.67
N GLY A 131 -9.06 18.92 15.78
CA GLY A 131 -7.63 18.59 15.73
C GLY A 131 -7.22 17.48 16.69
N ILE A 132 -8.18 16.70 17.18
CA ILE A 132 -7.89 15.53 18.01
C ILE A 132 -7.49 14.35 17.13
N ARG A 133 -6.42 13.68 17.54
CA ARG A 133 -5.78 12.60 16.81
C ARG A 133 -6.29 11.26 17.29
N LEU A 134 -6.86 10.47 16.38
CA LEU A 134 -7.11 9.05 16.59
C LEU A 134 -5.78 8.30 16.51
N ARG A 135 -5.48 7.43 17.47
CA ARG A 135 -4.17 6.73 17.53
C ARG A 135 -4.30 5.23 17.47
N ALA A 136 -3.25 4.55 17.01
CA ALA A 136 -3.22 3.09 16.97
C ALA A 136 -3.18 2.42 18.36
N GLY A 137 -2.90 3.19 19.42
CA GLY A 137 -2.86 2.68 20.78
C GLY A 137 -3.02 3.78 21.84
N PRO A 138 -3.19 3.40 23.11
CA PRO A 138 -3.51 4.31 24.22
C PRO A 138 -2.26 5.07 24.75
N SER A 139 -1.56 5.77 23.86
CA SER A 139 -0.44 6.66 24.21
C SER A 139 -0.15 7.64 23.07
N THR A 140 0.44 8.80 23.40
CA THR A 140 0.88 9.76 22.40
C THR A 140 2.06 9.29 21.55
N ALA A 141 2.74 8.22 21.97
CA ALA A 141 3.77 7.55 21.19
C ALA A 141 3.19 6.74 20.02
N TYR A 142 1.90 6.39 20.07
CA TYR A 142 1.28 5.65 18.98
C TYR A 142 1.00 6.54 17.77
N PRO A 143 1.10 5.98 16.56
CA PRO A 143 0.83 6.66 15.30
C PRO A 143 -0.57 7.26 15.25
N VAL A 144 -0.72 8.33 14.47
CA VAL A 144 -2.02 8.95 14.20
C VAL A 144 -2.67 8.23 13.02
N LEU A 145 -3.85 7.69 13.21
CA LEU A 145 -4.66 7.02 12.19
C LEU A 145 -5.58 7.99 11.45
N ALA A 146 -6.09 9.00 12.16
CA ALA A 146 -6.96 10.01 11.60
C ALA A 146 -6.92 11.29 12.44
N ASN A 147 -7.26 12.42 11.81
CA ASN A 147 -7.60 13.66 12.50
C ASN A 147 -9.11 13.78 12.54
N ILE A 148 -9.68 13.76 13.74
CA ILE A 148 -11.13 13.77 13.91
C ILE A 148 -11.61 15.23 14.01
N PRO A 149 -12.62 15.64 13.20
CA PRO A 149 -13.16 16.99 13.23
C PRO A 149 -13.95 17.25 14.53
N ARG A 150 -14.14 18.54 14.84
CA ARG A 150 -15.00 18.96 15.96
C ARG A 150 -16.43 18.43 15.77
N TYR A 151 -17.07 18.12 16.87
CA TYR A 151 -18.44 17.60 16.99
C TYR A 151 -18.69 16.23 16.37
N ALA A 152 -17.65 15.53 15.92
CA ALA A 152 -17.78 14.11 15.61
C ALA A 152 -18.30 13.35 16.83
N VAL A 153 -19.24 12.44 16.59
CA VAL A 153 -19.78 11.50 17.58
C VAL A 153 -19.35 10.11 17.16
N MET A 154 -18.75 9.36 18.07
CA MET A 154 -18.16 8.05 17.79
C MET A 154 -18.56 7.06 18.87
N PRO A 155 -18.93 5.81 18.53
CA PRO A 155 -19.12 4.77 19.53
C PRO A 155 -17.82 4.47 20.29
N LEU A 156 -17.93 4.36 21.62
CA LEU A 156 -16.88 3.85 22.50
C LEU A 156 -16.94 2.34 22.58
N LEU A 157 -15.81 1.68 22.30
CA LEU A 157 -15.71 0.23 22.20
C LEU A 157 -14.78 -0.38 23.26
N GLY A 158 -14.12 0.46 24.05
CA GLY A 158 -13.16 0.00 25.04
C GLY A 158 -12.56 1.12 25.87
N ARG A 159 -11.87 0.74 26.94
CA ARG A 159 -11.12 1.67 27.81
C ARG A 159 -9.85 1.04 28.37
N THR A 160 -8.91 1.89 28.76
CA THR A 160 -7.81 1.45 29.63
C THR A 160 -8.32 1.27 31.07
N THR A 161 -7.65 0.44 31.88
CA THR A 161 -7.91 0.28 33.32
C THR A 161 -7.84 1.62 34.06
N SER A 162 -6.96 2.53 33.63
CA SER A 162 -6.82 3.88 34.17
C SER A 162 -7.92 4.86 33.71
N ASN A 163 -8.70 4.49 32.69
CA ASN A 163 -9.63 5.38 31.98
C ASN A 163 -8.96 6.61 31.37
N GLY A 164 -7.63 6.57 31.14
CA GLY A 164 -6.89 7.62 30.45
C GLY A 164 -7.17 7.67 28.94
N TRP A 165 -7.49 6.52 28.35
CA TRP A 165 -7.78 6.37 26.93
C TRP A 165 -9.01 5.52 26.68
N PHE A 166 -9.73 5.86 25.62
CA PHE A 166 -10.90 5.13 25.14
C PHE A 166 -10.66 4.67 23.71
N GLN A 167 -11.10 3.45 23.42
CA GLN A 167 -11.12 2.93 22.05
C GLN A 167 -12.43 3.36 21.39
N VAL A 168 -12.34 3.89 20.18
CA VAL A 168 -13.45 4.41 19.38
C VAL A 168 -13.45 3.78 18.00
N ASN A 169 -14.63 3.65 17.42
CA ASN A 169 -14.77 3.47 15.97
C ASN A 169 -15.12 4.81 15.32
N TYR A 170 -14.21 5.33 14.52
CA TYR A 170 -14.40 6.55 13.73
C TYR A 170 -14.46 6.20 12.24
N ASN A 171 -15.64 6.31 11.63
CA ASN A 171 -15.87 6.02 10.20
C ASN A 171 -15.28 4.68 9.74
N GLY A 172 -15.46 3.63 10.55
CA GLY A 172 -14.94 2.30 10.27
C GLY A 172 -13.49 2.07 10.71
N THR A 173 -12.84 3.07 11.30
CA THR A 173 -11.48 2.99 11.83
C THR A 173 -11.50 2.88 13.35
N LEU A 174 -11.11 1.71 13.86
CA LEU A 174 -10.86 1.43 15.27
C LEU A 174 -9.54 2.09 15.70
N GLY A 175 -9.57 2.89 16.75
CA GLY A 175 -8.38 3.49 17.34
C GLY A 175 -8.63 4.07 18.72
N TRP A 176 -7.63 4.73 19.30
CA TRP A 176 -7.64 5.22 20.67
C TRP A 176 -7.60 6.74 20.75
N ILE A 177 -8.36 7.30 21.68
CA ILE A 177 -8.46 8.73 21.94
C ILE A 177 -8.29 8.99 23.44
N ALA A 178 -7.61 10.08 23.79
CA ALA A 178 -7.40 10.43 25.19
C ALA A 178 -8.69 10.98 25.81
N ASN A 179 -9.03 10.51 27.00
CA ASN A 179 -10.26 10.86 27.74
C ASN A 179 -10.47 12.37 27.88
N ARG A 180 -9.40 13.13 28.16
CA ARG A 180 -9.44 14.59 28.36
C ARG A 180 -9.99 15.41 27.19
N PHE A 181 -10.18 14.81 26.02
CA PHE A 181 -10.66 15.49 24.82
C PHE A 181 -12.06 15.08 24.39
N ILE A 182 -12.75 14.22 25.14
CA ILE A 182 -14.06 13.69 24.74
C ILE A 182 -15.12 13.94 25.82
N GLU A 183 -16.35 14.15 25.37
CA GLU A 183 -17.55 14.18 26.20
C GLU A 183 -18.31 12.87 26.01
N ILE A 184 -18.49 12.10 27.08
CA ILE A 184 -19.12 10.78 27.02
C ILE A 184 -20.64 10.92 27.11
N GLN A 185 -21.35 10.18 26.27
CA GLN A 185 -22.79 10.22 26.11
C GLN A 185 -23.35 8.78 26.07
N GLY A 186 -24.62 8.61 26.44
CA GLY A 186 -25.34 7.36 26.19
C GLY A 186 -25.05 6.17 27.12
N GLY A 187 -24.39 6.35 28.28
CA GLY A 187 -24.23 5.28 29.27
C GLY A 187 -23.10 5.51 30.28
N THR A 188 -22.68 4.46 30.99
CA THR A 188 -21.55 4.50 31.95
C THR A 188 -20.30 3.86 31.36
N ILE A 189 -19.16 4.51 31.54
CA ILE A 189 -17.86 4.02 31.04
C ILE A 189 -17.46 2.65 31.63
N LEU A 190 -18.02 2.29 32.78
CA LEU A 190 -17.68 1.03 33.44
C LEU A 190 -18.18 -0.19 32.66
N ASP A 191 -19.18 -0.01 31.80
CA ASP A 191 -19.72 -1.07 30.94
C ASP A 191 -18.83 -1.33 29.71
N LEU A 192 -17.89 -0.43 29.42
CA LEU A 192 -16.92 -0.64 28.35
C LEU A 192 -15.90 -1.70 28.76
N PRO A 193 -15.57 -2.64 27.86
CA PRO A 193 -14.53 -3.62 28.14
C PRO A 193 -13.21 -2.89 28.40
N ILE A 194 -12.58 -3.24 29.52
CA ILE A 194 -11.14 -3.02 29.68
C ILE A 194 -10.48 -3.72 28.50
N ASP A 195 -9.48 -3.08 27.87
CA ASP A 195 -8.79 -3.52 26.64
C ASP A 195 -9.42 -3.12 25.32
N GLY A 196 -10.73 -2.92 25.32
CA GLY A 196 -11.49 -2.80 24.08
C GLY A 196 -11.59 -4.08 23.28
N ILE A 197 -11.86 -3.92 21.99
CA ILE A 197 -12.05 -4.99 21.03
C ILE A 197 -10.87 -5.09 20.05
N VAL A 198 -10.87 -6.17 19.29
CA VAL A 198 -9.93 -6.43 18.20
C VAL A 198 -10.54 -5.95 16.88
N ALA A 199 -9.74 -5.26 16.05
CA ALA A 199 -10.10 -4.88 14.69
C ALA A 199 -10.10 -6.11 13.77
N TYR A 200 -10.90 -6.06 12.70
CA TYR A 200 -10.96 -7.16 11.74
C TYR A 200 -9.74 -7.21 10.82
N ALA A 201 -9.15 -6.05 10.51
CA ALA A 201 -7.92 -5.94 9.73
C ALA A 201 -7.15 -4.68 10.13
N PRO A 202 -5.85 -4.56 9.79
CA PRO A 202 -5.08 -3.33 9.97
C PRO A 202 -5.71 -2.10 9.28
N PRO A 203 -5.39 -0.87 9.72
CA PRO A 203 -5.89 0.34 9.07
C PRO A 203 -5.30 0.46 7.66
N ALA A 204 -6.16 0.39 6.64
CA ALA A 204 -5.75 0.52 5.24
C ALA A 204 -5.92 1.98 4.80
N SER A 205 -4.83 2.74 4.79
CA SER A 205 -4.68 3.85 3.85
C SER A 205 -3.76 3.41 2.71
N GLY A 206 -3.96 3.93 1.50
CA GLY A 206 -3.08 3.60 0.35
C GLY A 206 -1.61 3.83 0.69
N GLU A 207 -1.30 4.95 1.34
CA GLU A 207 0.06 5.27 1.81
C GLU A 207 0.60 4.25 2.84
N THR A 208 -0.22 3.74 3.76
CA THR A 208 0.22 2.74 4.75
C THR A 208 0.53 1.40 4.08
N GLN A 209 -0.24 1.03 3.07
CA GLN A 209 -0.03 -0.19 2.30
C GLN A 209 1.18 -0.08 1.36
N ASP A 210 1.37 1.07 0.72
CA ASP A 210 2.55 1.34 -0.11
C ASP A 210 3.83 1.32 0.72
N ASN A 211 3.82 1.93 1.90
CA ASN A 211 4.94 1.89 2.85
C ASN A 211 5.24 0.47 3.35
N TYR A 212 4.20 -0.35 3.57
CA TYR A 212 4.34 -1.75 3.95
C TYR A 212 5.06 -2.56 2.88
N ILE A 213 4.55 -2.49 1.64
CA ILE A 213 5.15 -3.19 0.50
C ILE A 213 6.56 -2.66 0.22
N GLY A 214 6.76 -1.35 0.26
CA GLY A 214 8.08 -0.73 0.09
C GLY A 214 9.09 -1.21 1.12
N THR A 215 8.68 -1.40 2.38
CA THR A 215 9.55 -1.93 3.44
C THR A 215 9.93 -3.39 3.18
N LEU A 216 8.97 -4.23 2.79
CA LEU A 216 9.24 -5.63 2.45
C LEU A 216 10.20 -5.75 1.25
N ARG A 217 10.00 -4.93 0.21
CA ARG A 217 10.90 -4.87 -0.97
C ARG A 217 12.30 -4.42 -0.58
N LEU A 218 12.41 -3.36 0.23
CA LEU A 218 13.71 -2.88 0.72
C LEU A 218 14.47 -3.95 1.51
N MET A 219 13.79 -4.74 2.33
CA MET A 219 14.41 -5.87 3.04
C MET A 219 14.94 -6.92 2.07
N LEU A 220 14.13 -7.30 1.08
CA LEU A 220 14.51 -8.28 0.07
C LEU A 220 15.73 -7.82 -0.74
N GLU A 221 15.70 -6.59 -1.27
CA GLU A 221 16.79 -6.00 -2.06
C GLU A 221 18.10 -5.96 -1.26
N ARG A 222 18.04 -5.62 0.03
CA ARG A 222 19.23 -5.61 0.89
C ARG A 222 19.80 -7.01 1.12
N ILE A 223 18.96 -8.03 1.26
CA ILE A 223 19.40 -9.43 1.36
C ILE A 223 20.09 -9.85 0.06
N GLU A 224 19.49 -9.54 -1.09
CA GLU A 224 20.05 -9.86 -2.41
C GLU A 224 21.38 -9.15 -2.66
N LEU A 225 21.50 -7.88 -2.28
CA LEU A 225 22.75 -7.13 -2.38
C LEU A 225 23.84 -7.64 -1.43
N ALA A 226 23.46 -8.16 -0.26
CA ALA A 226 24.40 -8.69 0.73
C ALA A 226 24.90 -10.10 0.40
N GLN A 227 24.16 -10.90 -0.37
CA GLN A 227 24.52 -12.29 -0.68
C GLN A 227 25.91 -12.42 -1.37
N PRO A 228 26.25 -11.64 -2.41
CA PRO A 228 27.58 -11.70 -3.02
C PRO A 228 28.71 -11.35 -2.05
N SER A 229 28.44 -10.48 -1.08
CA SER A 229 29.40 -10.12 -0.04
C SER A 229 29.68 -11.30 0.89
N LEU A 230 28.63 -12.03 1.32
CA LEU A 230 28.78 -13.26 2.10
C LEU A 230 29.57 -14.33 1.34
N ASP A 231 29.28 -14.52 0.05
CA ASP A 231 29.97 -15.51 -0.78
C ASP A 231 31.46 -15.18 -0.94
N SER A 232 31.79 -13.90 -1.12
CA SER A 232 33.17 -13.41 -1.15
C SER A 232 33.92 -13.69 0.17
N ILE A 233 33.29 -13.38 1.32
CA ILE A 233 33.86 -13.63 2.65
C ILE A 233 34.08 -15.14 2.86
N ARG A 234 33.12 -15.98 2.45
CA ARG A 234 33.23 -17.44 2.50
C ARG A 234 34.43 -17.95 1.71
N GLY A 235 34.64 -17.44 0.50
CA GLY A 235 35.78 -17.80 -0.34
C GLY A 235 37.11 -17.50 0.33
N THR A 236 37.24 -16.31 0.94
CA THR A 236 38.45 -15.93 1.69
C THR A 236 38.71 -16.85 2.88
N TRP A 237 37.71 -17.09 3.73
CA TRP A 237 37.90 -17.95 4.90
C TRP A 237 38.16 -19.42 4.55
N THR A 238 37.58 -19.92 3.46
CA THR A 238 37.88 -21.27 2.94
C THR A 238 39.34 -21.36 2.50
N THR A 239 39.85 -20.32 1.85
CA THR A 239 41.27 -20.24 1.43
C THR A 239 42.22 -20.24 2.64
N VAL A 240 41.87 -19.47 3.68
CA VAL A 240 42.60 -19.44 4.96
C VAL A 240 42.57 -20.80 5.66
N ALA A 241 41.41 -21.47 5.68
CA ALA A 241 41.27 -22.79 6.28
C ALA A 241 42.17 -23.85 5.62
N LEU A 242 42.45 -23.70 4.32
CA LEU A 242 43.37 -24.55 3.55
C LEU A 242 44.86 -24.20 3.77
N GLY A 243 45.17 -23.31 4.71
CA GLY A 243 46.54 -22.93 5.09
C GLY A 243 47.17 -21.83 4.23
N GLN A 244 46.38 -21.17 3.38
CA GLN A 244 46.83 -20.01 2.60
C GLN A 244 46.62 -18.70 3.37
N ARG A 245 47.18 -17.61 2.87
CA ARG A 245 47.02 -16.27 3.48
C ARG A 245 45.63 -15.70 3.16
N ALA A 246 45.07 -14.96 4.12
CA ALA A 246 43.87 -14.16 3.87
C ALA A 246 44.19 -13.05 2.86
N ALA A 247 43.29 -12.81 1.89
CA ALA A 247 43.36 -11.61 1.06
C ALA A 247 42.98 -10.40 1.92
N CYS A 248 43.87 -9.42 2.08
CA CYS A 248 43.65 -8.27 2.97
C CYS A 248 43.38 -6.98 2.21
N GLN A 249 42.48 -7.05 1.23
CA GLN A 249 42.15 -5.96 0.32
C GLN A 249 40.67 -6.09 -0.09
N ASN A 250 40.03 -4.99 -0.48
CA ASN A 250 38.67 -4.97 -1.02
C ASN A 250 37.61 -5.61 -0.10
N PHE A 251 37.64 -5.25 1.18
CA PHE A 251 36.62 -5.70 2.13
C PHE A 251 35.22 -5.26 1.66
N PRO A 252 34.20 -6.14 1.76
CA PRO A 252 32.82 -5.80 1.46
C PRO A 252 32.30 -4.67 2.34
N ALA A 253 31.28 -3.97 1.85
CA ALA A 253 30.57 -2.99 2.64
C ALA A 253 29.92 -3.66 3.86
N ARG A 254 30.03 -3.01 5.03
CA ARG A 254 29.36 -3.46 6.24
C ARG A 254 27.86 -3.13 6.13
N PRO A 255 26.96 -4.10 6.23
CA PRO A 255 25.53 -3.83 6.15
C PRO A 255 25.03 -3.10 7.40
N SER A 256 23.97 -2.31 7.24
CA SER A 256 23.27 -1.62 8.33
C SER A 256 21.98 -2.33 8.71
N ASP A 257 21.59 -2.14 9.96
CA ASP A 257 20.29 -2.60 10.46
C ASP A 257 19.16 -1.84 9.74
N ILE A 258 18.01 -2.50 9.61
CA ILE A 258 16.78 -1.86 9.15
C ILE A 258 16.01 -1.28 10.32
N ASN A 259 15.58 -0.03 10.15
CA ASN A 259 14.72 0.67 11.09
C ASN A 259 13.36 0.91 10.44
N ILE A 260 12.35 0.18 10.88
CA ILE A 260 10.97 0.34 10.42
C ILE A 260 10.34 1.48 11.22
N ALA A 261 9.75 2.45 10.53
CA ALA A 261 9.07 3.57 11.17
C ALA A 261 7.96 3.06 12.12
N ASN A 262 7.93 3.57 13.35
CA ASN A 262 6.93 3.20 14.37
C ASN A 262 5.48 3.22 13.86
N PRO A 263 5.06 4.18 13.01
CA PRO A 263 3.79 4.12 12.27
C PRO A 263 3.48 2.81 11.59
N LEU A 264 4.40 2.35 10.77
CA LEU A 264 4.24 1.17 9.95
C LEU A 264 4.36 -0.11 10.78
N LEU A 265 5.34 -0.13 11.69
CA LEU A 265 5.56 -1.26 12.59
C LEU A 265 4.35 -1.50 13.49
N ALA A 266 3.67 -0.46 13.96
CA ALA A 266 2.45 -0.63 14.76
C ALA A 266 1.28 -1.19 13.95
N ALA A 267 1.16 -0.83 12.66
CA ALA A 267 0.07 -1.27 11.80
C ALA A 267 0.21 -2.75 11.39
N PHE A 268 1.43 -3.22 11.12
CA PHE A 268 1.71 -4.58 10.64
C PHE A 268 2.61 -5.37 11.60
N TYR A 269 2.53 -5.06 12.89
CA TYR A 269 3.42 -5.58 13.93
C TYR A 269 3.64 -7.10 13.88
N PRO A 270 2.59 -7.95 13.81
CA PRO A 270 2.75 -9.40 13.89
C PRO A 270 3.61 -9.96 12.76
N ILE A 271 3.68 -9.22 11.65
CA ILE A 271 4.43 -9.59 10.45
C ILE A 271 5.80 -8.91 10.45
N LEU A 272 5.84 -7.59 10.64
CA LEU A 272 7.07 -6.80 10.46
C LEU A 272 8.07 -6.94 11.60
N ASP A 273 7.63 -7.12 12.85
CA ASP A 273 8.55 -7.24 13.99
C ASP A 273 9.45 -8.48 13.92
N PRO A 274 8.91 -9.71 13.74
CA PRO A 274 9.77 -10.88 13.62
C PRO A 274 10.69 -10.75 12.39
N LEU A 275 10.20 -10.20 11.27
CA LEU A 275 11.04 -9.96 10.10
C LEU A 275 12.18 -8.99 10.38
N GLN A 276 11.91 -7.85 11.03
CA GLN A 276 12.92 -6.83 11.36
C GLN A 276 13.99 -7.39 12.28
N ARG A 277 13.60 -8.10 13.33
CA ARG A 277 14.54 -8.72 14.27
C ARG A 277 15.43 -9.76 13.58
N ASP A 278 14.82 -10.65 12.81
CA ASP A 278 15.54 -11.73 12.13
C ASP A 278 16.49 -11.14 11.07
N PHE A 279 16.06 -10.10 10.35
CA PHE A 279 16.89 -9.33 9.42
C PHE A 279 18.09 -8.69 10.11
N ASN A 280 17.89 -7.95 11.21
CA ASN A 280 18.97 -7.28 11.93
C ASN A 280 19.94 -8.29 12.55
N THR A 281 19.44 -9.43 13.02
CA THR A 281 20.27 -10.54 13.50
C THR A 281 21.15 -11.09 12.37
N ALA A 282 20.58 -11.27 11.18
CA ALA A 282 21.34 -11.72 10.01
C ALA A 282 22.40 -10.69 9.59
N MET A 283 22.06 -9.41 9.55
CA MET A 283 23.02 -8.34 9.25
C MET A 283 24.13 -8.22 10.30
N ALA A 284 23.84 -8.50 11.57
CA ALA A 284 24.85 -8.58 12.63
C ALA A 284 25.84 -9.74 12.39
N ASN A 285 25.37 -10.90 11.96
CA ASN A 285 26.24 -12.04 11.61
C ASN A 285 27.14 -11.73 10.41
N VAL A 286 26.64 -11.02 9.41
CA VAL A 286 27.46 -10.55 8.28
C VAL A 286 28.54 -9.58 8.75
N ARG A 287 28.17 -8.59 9.59
CA ARG A 287 29.12 -7.64 10.17
C ARG A 287 30.22 -8.36 10.97
N LEU A 288 29.83 -9.33 11.79
CA LEU A 288 30.78 -10.15 12.56
C LEU A 288 31.77 -10.89 11.63
N ALA A 289 31.30 -11.47 10.53
CA ALA A 289 32.18 -12.15 9.58
C ALA A 289 33.18 -11.19 8.89
N VAL A 290 32.74 -9.96 8.58
CA VAL A 290 33.61 -8.90 8.05
C VAL A 290 34.61 -8.42 9.11
N ASP A 291 34.16 -8.22 10.35
CA ASP A 291 35.00 -7.77 11.47
C ASP A 291 36.12 -8.77 11.76
N LEU A 292 35.80 -10.06 11.83
CA LEU A 292 36.80 -11.12 12.01
C LEU A 292 37.83 -11.13 10.87
N TRP A 293 37.41 -10.83 9.64
CA TRP A 293 38.32 -10.79 8.50
C TRP A 293 39.27 -9.59 8.59
N ILE A 294 38.74 -8.41 8.91
CA ILE A 294 39.54 -7.20 9.11
C ILE A 294 40.52 -7.38 10.26
N GLU A 295 40.05 -7.95 11.38
CA GLU A 295 40.87 -8.24 12.55
C GLU A 295 42.01 -9.20 12.19
N ALA A 296 41.74 -10.29 11.48
CA ALA A 296 42.77 -11.22 11.03
C ALA A 296 43.84 -10.52 10.17
N CYS A 297 43.44 -9.57 9.33
CA CYS A 297 44.35 -8.77 8.52
C CYS A 297 45.15 -7.73 9.31
N GLY A 298 44.74 -7.40 10.54
CA GLY A 298 45.47 -6.52 11.45
C GLY A 298 46.68 -7.18 12.13
N PHE A 299 46.81 -8.51 12.07
CA PHE A 299 47.90 -9.26 12.69
C PHE A 299 48.89 -9.82 11.64
N PRO A 300 50.20 -9.93 11.97
CA PRO A 300 51.19 -10.56 11.09
C PRO A 300 50.80 -12.01 10.77
N GLN A 301 50.53 -12.29 9.49
CA GLN A 301 50.14 -13.62 9.03
C GLN A 301 51.36 -14.55 9.05
N PRO A 302 51.31 -15.71 9.73
CA PRO A 302 52.45 -16.63 9.81
C PRO A 302 52.86 -17.18 8.44
N PRO A 303 54.12 -17.62 8.25
CA PRO A 303 54.62 -18.16 6.97
C PRO A 303 53.85 -19.41 6.50
N SER A 304 53.42 -20.26 7.44
CA SER A 304 52.39 -21.29 7.24
C SER A 304 51.07 -20.73 7.78
N GLY A 305 50.13 -20.42 6.88
CA GLY A 305 48.96 -19.56 7.10
C GLY A 305 47.88 -20.08 8.04
N VAL A 306 48.19 -20.26 9.31
CA VAL A 306 47.19 -20.61 10.33
C VAL A 306 46.82 -19.34 11.09
N VAL A 307 45.87 -18.57 10.55
CA VAL A 307 44.98 -17.78 11.41
C VAL A 307 44.38 -18.77 12.42
N GLY A 308 44.29 -18.41 13.70
CA GLY A 308 43.88 -19.35 14.75
C GLY A 308 42.63 -20.13 14.35
N GLN A 309 42.67 -21.47 14.46
CA GLN A 309 41.57 -22.37 14.03
C GLN A 309 40.21 -21.96 14.61
N ALA A 310 40.19 -21.42 15.83
CA ALA A 310 38.99 -20.89 16.47
C ALA A 310 38.39 -19.68 15.74
N THR A 311 39.22 -18.75 15.24
CA THR A 311 38.79 -17.56 14.48
C THR A 311 38.21 -17.96 13.13
N VAL A 312 38.87 -18.87 12.42
CA VAL A 312 38.40 -19.41 11.14
C VAL A 312 37.06 -20.12 11.31
N GLN A 313 36.96 -20.99 12.32
CA GLN A 313 35.72 -21.69 12.62
C GLN A 313 34.59 -20.73 13.03
N GLY A 314 34.89 -19.70 13.84
CA GLY A 314 33.93 -18.68 14.24
C GLY A 314 33.39 -17.90 13.04
N ALA A 315 34.27 -17.50 12.12
CA ALA A 315 33.88 -16.80 10.91
C ALA A 315 33.02 -17.66 9.98
N LEU A 316 33.41 -18.92 9.73
CA LEU A 316 32.63 -19.85 8.90
C LEU A 316 31.26 -20.16 9.51
N ASN A 317 31.17 -20.29 10.84
CA ASN A 317 29.89 -20.49 11.54
C ASN A 317 28.97 -19.27 11.41
N ALA A 318 29.52 -18.06 11.53
CA ALA A 318 28.76 -16.81 11.36
C ALA A 318 28.21 -16.69 9.93
N ILE A 319 29.02 -17.03 8.91
CA ILE A 319 28.62 -17.03 7.49
C ILE A 319 27.50 -18.04 7.26
N GLN A 320 27.66 -19.29 7.70
CA GLN A 320 26.63 -20.33 7.53
C GLN A 320 25.32 -19.91 8.20
N THR A 321 25.38 -19.34 9.39
CA THR A 321 24.19 -18.83 10.10
C THR A 321 23.51 -17.72 9.29
N ALA A 322 24.28 -16.79 8.75
CA ALA A 322 23.74 -15.71 7.92
C ALA A 322 23.08 -16.23 6.63
N ASP A 323 23.66 -17.24 5.96
CA ASP A 323 23.06 -17.85 4.76
C ASP A 323 21.70 -18.48 5.05
N PHE A 324 21.59 -19.26 6.13
CA PHE A 324 20.32 -19.88 6.51
C PHE A 324 19.27 -18.82 6.82
N GLN A 325 19.65 -17.76 7.53
CA GLN A 325 18.77 -16.63 7.83
C GLN A 325 18.33 -15.90 6.55
N PHE A 326 19.23 -15.66 5.60
CA PHE A 326 18.91 -15.02 4.33
C PHE A 326 17.96 -15.86 3.49
N ALA A 327 18.14 -17.17 3.44
CA ALA A 327 17.23 -18.08 2.74
C ALA A 327 15.82 -18.07 3.35
N ASP A 328 15.71 -18.16 4.68
CA ASP A 328 14.41 -18.10 5.36
C ASP A 328 13.72 -16.74 5.17
N LEU A 329 14.46 -15.64 5.36
CA LEU A 329 13.95 -14.29 5.17
C LEU A 329 13.47 -14.07 3.74
N ARG A 330 14.26 -14.48 2.74
CA ARG A 330 13.87 -14.36 1.32
C ARG A 330 12.55 -15.06 1.05
N ARG A 331 12.40 -16.31 1.51
CA ARG A 331 11.17 -17.08 1.35
C ARG A 331 9.97 -16.36 1.99
N ARG A 332 10.08 -15.95 3.26
CA ARG A 332 9.00 -15.26 3.99
C ARG A 332 8.65 -13.91 3.36
N LEU A 333 9.63 -13.15 2.90
CA LEU A 333 9.40 -11.87 2.22
C LEU A 333 8.67 -12.07 0.89
N LEU A 334 9.05 -13.07 0.10
CA LEU A 334 8.38 -13.39 -1.17
C LEU A 334 6.95 -13.91 -0.96
N GLU A 335 6.67 -14.62 0.14
CA GLU A 335 5.30 -15.03 0.52
C GLU A 335 4.40 -13.84 0.87
N LEU A 336 4.97 -12.74 1.38
CA LEU A 336 4.24 -11.55 1.83
C LEU A 336 4.14 -10.45 0.78
N LEU A 337 5.09 -10.42 -0.16
CA LEU A 337 5.05 -9.50 -1.28
C LEU A 337 3.94 -9.95 -2.24
N PRO A 338 3.15 -9.01 -2.80
CA PRO A 338 2.34 -9.34 -3.95
C PRO A 338 3.27 -9.93 -5.02
N PRO A 339 2.83 -10.96 -5.76
CA PRO A 339 3.63 -11.53 -6.84
C PRO A 339 4.15 -10.38 -7.69
N LEU A 340 5.44 -10.42 -8.05
CA LEU A 340 5.99 -9.53 -9.06
C LEU A 340 4.95 -9.50 -10.17
N LEU A 341 4.43 -8.31 -10.48
CA LEU A 341 3.50 -8.14 -11.57
C LEU A 341 4.29 -8.44 -12.85
N GLU A 342 4.37 -9.73 -13.18
CA GLU A 342 4.75 -10.19 -14.49
C GLU A 342 3.68 -9.63 -15.41
N VAL A 343 4.03 -8.58 -16.14
CA VAL A 343 3.16 -7.99 -17.14
C VAL A 343 2.74 -9.12 -18.08
N GLY A 344 1.47 -9.53 -18.00
CA GLY A 344 0.95 -10.61 -18.82
C GLY A 344 0.96 -10.24 -20.30
N GLU A 345 0.80 -11.24 -21.16
CA GLU A 345 0.60 -10.99 -22.59
C GLU A 345 -0.68 -10.14 -22.77
N GLY A 346 -0.53 -8.91 -23.29
CA GLY A 346 -1.64 -7.97 -23.41
C GLY A 346 -1.83 -7.02 -22.22
N GLU A 347 -0.83 -6.87 -21.36
CA GLU A 347 -0.82 -5.87 -20.27
C GLU A 347 0.36 -4.89 -20.42
N CYS A 348 0.32 -3.78 -19.70
CA CYS A 348 1.41 -2.81 -19.61
C CYS A 348 1.57 -2.32 -18.17
N LEU A 349 2.81 -2.07 -17.76
CA LEU A 349 3.09 -1.44 -16.48
C LEU A 349 3.06 0.08 -16.64
N PHE A 350 2.10 0.73 -16.00
CA PHE A 350 2.06 2.18 -15.85
C PHE A 350 2.74 2.57 -14.54
N THR A 351 3.61 3.58 -14.57
CA THR A 351 4.24 4.12 -13.37
C THR A 351 4.14 5.65 -13.36
N PHE A 352 3.72 6.22 -12.24
CA PHE A 352 3.63 7.67 -12.07
C PHE A 352 3.76 8.04 -10.59
N GLN A 353 4.62 9.01 -10.26
CA GLN A 353 4.84 9.48 -8.88
C GLN A 353 5.08 8.36 -7.85
N ASN A 354 5.90 7.35 -8.20
CA ASN A 354 6.18 6.15 -7.40
C ASN A 354 4.99 5.20 -7.17
N GLN A 355 3.84 5.46 -7.79
CA GLN A 355 2.75 4.50 -7.89
C GLN A 355 2.86 3.71 -9.18
N PHE A 356 2.33 2.49 -9.18
CA PHE A 356 2.31 1.63 -10.34
C PHE A 356 0.94 0.96 -10.48
N ASP A 357 0.53 0.75 -11.71
CA ASP A 357 -0.69 0.02 -12.04
C ASP A 357 -0.44 -0.86 -13.27
N VAL A 358 -1.15 -1.98 -13.37
CA VAL A 358 -1.08 -2.85 -14.56
C VAL A 358 -2.34 -2.62 -15.36
N LEU A 359 -2.15 -2.02 -16.53
CA LEU A 359 -3.24 -1.66 -17.42
C LEU A 359 -3.33 -2.66 -18.55
N LYS A 360 -4.56 -2.90 -19.03
CA LYS A 360 -4.78 -3.73 -20.19
C LYS A 360 -4.30 -3.01 -21.45
N VAL A 361 -3.55 -3.72 -22.30
CA VAL A 361 -3.26 -3.30 -23.66
C VAL A 361 -4.46 -3.62 -24.52
N ILE A 362 -5.00 -2.62 -25.19
CA ILE A 362 -6.16 -2.73 -26.07
C ILE A 362 -5.70 -2.52 -27.52
N GLY A 363 -6.22 -3.36 -28.41
CA GLY A 363 -5.99 -3.24 -29.84
C GLY A 363 -6.83 -2.13 -30.47
N GLN A 364 -6.38 -1.61 -31.60
CA GLN A 364 -7.20 -0.76 -32.46
C GLN A 364 -8.36 -1.61 -33.05
N ALA A 365 -9.55 -1.02 -33.16
CA ALA A 365 -10.81 -1.66 -33.53
C ALA A 365 -11.27 -2.80 -32.59
N GLN A 366 -10.72 -2.89 -31.38
CA GLN A 366 -11.18 -3.83 -30.35
C GLN A 366 -12.27 -3.20 -29.49
N LEU A 367 -13.40 -3.89 -29.34
CA LEU A 367 -14.43 -3.51 -28.38
C LEU A 367 -13.97 -3.88 -26.96
N VAL A 368 -13.91 -2.89 -26.08
CA VAL A 368 -13.58 -3.06 -24.67
C VAL A 368 -14.80 -2.65 -23.85
N THR A 369 -15.13 -3.40 -22.81
CA THR A 369 -16.19 -3.04 -21.85
C THR A 369 -15.61 -3.10 -20.45
N ASP A 370 -16.06 -2.21 -19.57
CA ASP A 370 -15.60 -2.12 -18.18
C ASP A 370 -16.62 -1.33 -17.33
N THR A 371 -16.38 -1.27 -16.02
CA THR A 371 -17.25 -0.63 -15.03
C THR A 371 -16.46 0.41 -14.24
N LEU A 372 -17.07 1.55 -13.94
CA LEU A 372 -16.63 2.45 -12.88
C LEU A 372 -17.63 2.42 -11.73
N ASN A 373 -17.12 2.40 -10.50
CA ASN A 373 -17.95 2.39 -9.30
C ASN A 373 -17.31 3.19 -8.17
N ALA A 374 -17.97 3.28 -7.01
CA ALA A 374 -17.49 4.03 -5.85
C ALA A 374 -16.07 3.66 -5.36
N ARG A 375 -15.54 2.48 -5.72
CA ARG A 375 -14.17 2.05 -5.40
C ARG A 375 -13.20 2.13 -6.59
N LYS A 376 -13.73 2.20 -7.83
CA LYS A 376 -12.98 2.33 -9.09
C LYS A 376 -13.52 3.55 -9.83
N THR A 377 -13.03 4.73 -9.46
CA THR A 377 -13.48 6.02 -10.01
C THR A 377 -12.74 6.45 -11.27
N ALA A 378 -11.63 5.78 -11.58
CA ALA A 378 -10.86 5.92 -12.80
C ALA A 378 -10.22 4.58 -13.17
N THR A 379 -9.88 4.42 -14.45
CA THR A 379 -9.11 3.28 -14.96
C THR A 379 -8.30 3.69 -16.18
N GLY A 380 -7.20 2.97 -16.44
CA GLY A 380 -6.34 3.19 -17.58
C GLY A 380 -6.32 2.03 -18.57
N TYR A 381 -5.95 2.32 -19.82
CA TYR A 381 -5.64 1.35 -20.86
C TYR A 381 -4.37 1.77 -21.60
N CYS A 382 -3.62 0.81 -22.10
CA CYS A 382 -2.52 1.05 -23.03
C CYS A 382 -2.96 0.78 -24.46
N VAL A 383 -2.53 1.62 -25.40
CA VAL A 383 -2.71 1.38 -26.83
C VAL A 383 -1.40 1.65 -27.56
N ASP A 384 -1.01 0.74 -28.44
CA ASP A 384 0.15 0.95 -29.31
C ASP A 384 -0.27 1.72 -30.57
N ALA A 385 0.47 2.78 -30.89
CA ALA A 385 0.17 3.67 -32.01
C ALA A 385 1.44 4.08 -32.77
N THR A 386 1.30 4.36 -34.06
CA THR A 386 2.40 4.74 -34.95
C THR A 386 2.34 6.22 -35.30
N ALA A 387 3.51 6.86 -35.41
CA ALA A 387 3.61 8.26 -35.82
C ALA A 387 2.85 8.50 -37.14
N GLY A 388 2.02 9.54 -37.18
CA GLY A 388 1.21 9.90 -38.33
C GLY A 388 -0.16 9.22 -38.41
N GLN A 389 -0.48 8.27 -37.52
CA GLN A 389 -1.87 7.80 -37.36
C GLN A 389 -2.78 8.92 -36.87
N SER A 390 -4.06 8.81 -37.20
CA SER A 390 -5.10 9.73 -36.73
C SER A 390 -6.11 8.90 -35.95
N LEU A 391 -6.05 8.92 -34.62
CA LEU A 391 -6.92 8.08 -33.80
C LEU A 391 -8.23 8.80 -33.46
N ARG A 392 -9.31 8.02 -33.38
CA ARG A 392 -10.59 8.39 -32.78
C ARG A 392 -10.86 7.43 -31.63
N ILE A 393 -11.15 7.97 -30.45
CA ILE A 393 -11.51 7.23 -29.26
C ILE A 393 -12.99 7.48 -28.98
N GLU A 394 -13.78 6.43 -28.84
CA GLU A 394 -15.19 6.51 -28.51
C GLU A 394 -15.48 5.78 -27.20
N LEU A 395 -16.22 6.42 -26.31
CA LEU A 395 -16.68 5.84 -25.04
C LEU A 395 -18.21 5.93 -24.97
N LEU A 396 -18.86 4.79 -24.84
CA LEU A 396 -20.31 4.66 -24.76
C LEU A 396 -20.72 4.18 -23.36
N VAL A 397 -21.40 5.03 -22.59
CA VAL A 397 -22.05 4.67 -21.33
C VAL A 397 -23.39 4.03 -21.67
N TYR A 398 -23.51 2.72 -21.42
CA TYR A 398 -24.73 1.97 -21.75
C TYR A 398 -25.53 1.55 -20.52
N ARG A 399 -24.97 1.75 -19.32
CA ARG A 399 -25.68 1.61 -18.05
C ARG A 399 -25.09 2.53 -16.99
N GLY A 400 -25.96 3.05 -16.12
CA GLY A 400 -25.54 3.77 -14.93
C GLY A 400 -25.33 5.26 -15.16
N ASN A 401 -24.56 5.88 -14.27
CA ASN A 401 -24.58 7.33 -14.05
C ASN A 401 -23.19 7.97 -14.26
N LEU A 402 -22.42 7.62 -15.30
CA LEU A 402 -21.08 8.17 -15.54
C LEU A 402 -21.11 9.44 -16.42
N ASP A 403 -20.40 10.50 -15.99
CA ASP A 403 -20.08 11.65 -16.85
C ASP A 403 -18.60 11.53 -17.28
N PRO A 404 -18.32 10.87 -18.42
CA PRO A 404 -16.97 10.39 -18.73
C PRO A 404 -15.99 11.52 -19.02
N LEU A 405 -14.81 11.46 -18.42
CA LEU A 405 -13.63 12.21 -18.82
C LEU A 405 -12.62 11.21 -19.40
N VAL A 406 -12.25 11.39 -20.65
CA VAL A 406 -11.28 10.55 -21.35
C VAL A 406 -10.08 11.38 -21.75
N SER A 407 -8.88 10.90 -21.48
CA SER A 407 -7.65 11.56 -21.92
C SER A 407 -6.69 10.57 -22.53
N ILE A 408 -5.84 11.03 -23.45
CA ILE A 408 -4.74 10.25 -24.01
C ILE A 408 -3.41 11.01 -23.89
N SER A 409 -2.35 10.31 -23.51
CA SER A 409 -0.98 10.82 -23.40
C SER A 409 0.05 9.73 -23.73
N PRO A 410 1.30 10.08 -24.07
CA PRO A 410 2.39 9.10 -24.14
C PRO A 410 2.56 8.39 -22.79
N LEU A 411 2.74 7.07 -22.78
CA LEU A 411 2.83 6.29 -21.54
C LEU A 411 4.03 6.72 -20.67
N ASP A 412 5.14 7.10 -21.30
CA ASP A 412 6.38 7.56 -20.67
C ASP A 412 6.33 9.03 -20.22
N ASN A 413 5.33 9.79 -20.68
CA ASN A 413 5.07 11.17 -20.25
C ASN A 413 3.57 11.40 -20.04
N PRO A 414 2.98 10.82 -18.98
CA PRO A 414 1.53 10.75 -18.80
C PRO A 414 0.87 12.12 -18.56
N THR A 415 1.66 13.14 -18.21
CA THR A 415 1.19 14.53 -18.05
C THR A 415 1.10 15.31 -19.37
N ASN A 416 1.67 14.79 -20.46
CA ASN A 416 1.64 15.43 -21.76
C ASN A 416 0.40 14.98 -22.55
N PHE A 417 -0.77 15.47 -22.16
CA PHE A 417 -2.03 15.12 -22.82
C PHE A 417 -2.05 15.61 -24.27
N ILE A 418 -2.30 14.67 -25.19
CA ILE A 418 -2.45 14.96 -26.63
C ILE A 418 -3.93 14.97 -27.06
N GLY A 419 -4.84 14.59 -26.16
CA GLY A 419 -6.28 14.68 -26.35
C GLY A 419 -7.01 14.51 -25.02
N VAL A 420 -8.06 15.30 -24.82
CA VAL A 420 -8.98 15.20 -23.68
C VAL A 420 -10.41 15.42 -24.17
N GLY A 421 -11.31 14.50 -23.84
CA GLY A 421 -12.73 14.58 -24.13
C GLY A 421 -13.54 14.51 -22.85
N ARG A 422 -14.60 15.32 -22.76
CA ARG A 422 -15.57 15.29 -21.65
C ARG A 422 -16.94 14.96 -22.20
N GLY A 423 -17.61 14.03 -21.54
CA GLY A 423 -18.99 13.67 -21.80
C GLY A 423 -19.91 14.86 -21.57
N ILE A 424 -21.00 14.90 -22.32
CA ILE A 424 -22.03 15.92 -22.22
C ILE A 424 -23.23 15.29 -21.51
N ALA A 425 -23.77 15.98 -20.51
CA ALA A 425 -24.94 15.50 -19.77
C ALA A 425 -26.10 15.16 -20.73
N GLY A 426 -26.64 13.94 -20.60
CA GLY A 426 -27.70 13.42 -21.46
C GLY A 426 -27.23 12.76 -22.77
N GLN A 427 -25.92 12.75 -23.07
CA GLN A 427 -25.34 11.98 -24.15
C GLN A 427 -24.62 10.75 -23.61
N SER A 428 -24.97 9.58 -24.15
CA SER A 428 -24.34 8.31 -23.77
C SER A 428 -23.00 8.09 -24.47
N LEU A 429 -22.74 8.75 -25.61
CA LEU A 429 -21.53 8.57 -26.41
C LEU A 429 -20.63 9.80 -26.32
N LEU A 430 -19.38 9.58 -25.91
CA LEU A 430 -18.28 10.52 -25.98
C LEU A 430 -17.35 10.13 -27.13
N THR A 431 -17.01 11.07 -28.01
CA THR A 431 -16.03 10.86 -29.09
C THR A 431 -14.88 11.86 -28.94
N LEU A 432 -13.65 11.37 -28.96
CA LEU A 432 -12.41 12.13 -28.87
C LEU A 432 -11.53 11.86 -30.10
N GLY A 433 -11.36 12.86 -30.95
CA GLY A 433 -10.50 12.81 -32.14
C GLY A 433 -11.03 13.67 -33.29
N PRO A 434 -10.31 13.76 -34.42
CA PRO A 434 -9.04 13.07 -34.74
C PRO A 434 -7.87 13.49 -33.85
N ILE A 435 -7.10 12.50 -33.37
CA ILE A 435 -5.89 12.69 -32.55
C ILE A 435 -4.69 12.30 -33.39
N LEU A 436 -3.87 13.27 -33.79
CA LEU A 436 -2.64 13.00 -34.53
C LEU A 436 -1.58 12.41 -33.60
N ILE A 437 -1.04 11.25 -33.96
CA ILE A 437 -0.01 10.58 -33.16
C ILE A 437 1.37 11.14 -33.50
N PRO A 438 2.06 11.82 -32.56
CA PRO A 438 3.30 12.51 -32.84
C PRO A 438 4.52 11.60 -32.94
N ALA A 439 4.50 10.44 -32.26
CA ALA A 439 5.61 9.50 -32.20
C ALA A 439 5.10 8.06 -32.14
N THR A 440 5.86 7.12 -32.71
CA THR A 440 5.54 5.69 -32.59
C THR A 440 5.84 5.24 -31.16
N GLY A 441 4.88 4.62 -30.50
CA GLY A 441 5.04 4.16 -29.13
C GLY A 441 3.72 3.74 -28.49
N ARG A 442 3.78 3.53 -27.17
CA ARG A 442 2.63 3.18 -26.34
C ARG A 442 2.03 4.42 -25.70
N TYR A 443 0.72 4.51 -25.76
CA TYR A 443 -0.08 5.61 -25.22
C TYR A 443 -0.96 5.12 -24.08
N LEU A 444 -1.11 5.97 -23.07
CA LEU A 444 -2.01 5.81 -21.95
C LEU A 444 -3.36 6.47 -22.30
N ILE A 445 -4.44 5.72 -22.20
CA ILE A 445 -5.80 6.25 -22.18
C ILE A 445 -6.31 6.16 -20.75
N VAL A 446 -6.78 7.27 -20.19
CA VAL A 446 -7.41 7.31 -18.86
C VAL A 446 -8.88 7.62 -19.04
N VAL A 447 -9.73 6.83 -18.38
CA VAL A 447 -11.18 7.03 -18.26
C VAL A 447 -11.50 7.31 -16.80
N SER A 448 -12.21 8.40 -16.51
CA SER A 448 -12.66 8.73 -15.17
C SER A 448 -14.06 9.36 -15.18
N ASP A 449 -14.65 9.50 -14.00
CA ASP A 449 -15.80 10.38 -13.81
C ASP A 449 -15.36 11.84 -13.71
N SER A 450 -16.13 12.77 -14.27
CA SER A 450 -15.82 14.21 -14.25
C SER A 450 -16.51 14.97 -13.11
N VAL A 451 -17.44 14.33 -12.40
CA VAL A 451 -18.22 14.93 -11.31
C VAL A 451 -17.42 14.92 -10.01
N THR A 452 -17.16 16.10 -9.45
CA THR A 452 -16.37 16.24 -8.20
C THR A 452 -17.20 16.15 -6.92
N ASP A 453 -18.48 16.51 -6.97
CA ASP A 453 -19.37 16.63 -5.80
C ASP A 453 -20.62 15.75 -5.95
N ARG A 454 -20.41 14.48 -6.27
CA ARG A 454 -21.49 13.53 -6.50
C ARG A 454 -22.30 13.28 -5.23
N THR A 455 -23.63 13.28 -5.35
CA THR A 455 -24.55 13.01 -4.23
C THR A 455 -25.04 11.55 -4.20
N ASP A 456 -24.98 10.88 -5.34
CA ASP A 456 -25.23 9.46 -5.54
C ASP A 456 -23.93 8.65 -5.63
N LEU A 457 -24.00 7.33 -5.46
CA LEU A 457 -22.82 6.48 -5.64
C LEU A 457 -22.55 6.29 -7.15
N LEU A 458 -21.29 6.42 -7.56
CA LEU A 458 -20.87 6.08 -8.91
C LEU A 458 -21.07 4.57 -9.13
N ASP A 459 -21.80 4.21 -10.18
CA ASP A 459 -21.97 2.84 -10.66
C ASP A 459 -22.41 2.87 -12.13
N ALA A 460 -21.49 2.55 -13.05
CA ALA A 460 -21.73 2.64 -14.49
C ALA A 460 -20.92 1.64 -15.30
N ASP A 461 -21.57 1.07 -16.32
CA ASP A 461 -20.93 0.23 -17.33
C ASP A 461 -20.74 1.03 -18.62
N TYR A 462 -19.54 0.96 -19.18
CA TYR A 462 -19.19 1.64 -20.42
C TYR A 462 -18.45 0.73 -21.40
N ALA A 463 -18.47 1.11 -22.66
CA ALA A 463 -17.69 0.52 -23.72
C ALA A 463 -16.71 1.53 -24.29
N LEU A 464 -15.54 1.07 -24.73
CA LEU A 464 -14.46 1.87 -25.29
C LEU A 464 -14.03 1.25 -26.63
N LEU A 465 -13.80 2.12 -27.62
CA LEU A 465 -13.30 1.77 -28.94
C LEU A 465 -12.23 2.77 -29.38
N VAL A 466 -11.09 2.28 -29.87
CA VAL A 466 -10.04 3.11 -30.47
C VAL A 466 -9.91 2.74 -31.93
N THR A 467 -10.06 3.69 -32.84
CA THR A 467 -10.05 3.46 -34.29
C THR A 467 -9.02 4.38 -34.96
N ASP A 468 -8.15 3.83 -35.81
CA ASP A 468 -7.36 4.66 -36.74
C ASP A 468 -8.25 5.09 -37.90
N ILE A 469 -8.42 6.39 -38.05
CA ILE A 469 -9.25 7.02 -39.07
C ILE A 469 -8.42 7.67 -40.18
N ALA A 470 -7.10 7.45 -40.20
CA ALA A 470 -6.24 7.93 -41.29
C ALA A 470 -6.70 7.36 -42.64
N GLY A 471 -7.05 8.24 -43.58
CA GLY A 471 -7.42 7.86 -44.95
C GLY A 471 -8.83 7.29 -45.12
N LEU A 472 -9.68 7.28 -44.09
CA LEU A 472 -11.06 6.83 -44.20
C LEU A 472 -11.97 7.93 -44.78
N SER A 473 -12.78 7.58 -45.79
CA SER A 473 -13.78 8.46 -46.41
C SER A 473 -15.20 8.26 -45.86
N VAL A 474 -15.40 7.25 -45.00
CA VAL A 474 -16.69 6.84 -44.42
C VAL A 474 -16.51 6.71 -42.90
N PRO A 475 -17.49 7.09 -42.06
CA PRO A 475 -17.35 7.19 -40.61
C PRO A 475 -17.23 5.86 -39.83
N GLY A 476 -16.89 4.74 -40.48
CA GLY A 476 -16.78 3.44 -39.81
C GLY A 476 -15.35 3.07 -39.41
N PRO A 477 -15.17 2.08 -38.50
CA PRO A 477 -16.14 1.57 -37.55
C PRO A 477 -16.34 2.53 -36.35
N GLY A 478 -17.56 2.56 -35.82
CA GLY A 478 -17.91 3.39 -34.65
C GLY A 478 -18.72 2.64 -33.60
N LEU A 479 -18.75 3.14 -32.38
CA LEU A 479 -19.40 2.48 -31.24
C LEU A 479 -20.91 2.76 -31.19
N GLY A 480 -21.73 1.75 -30.91
CA GLY A 480 -23.19 1.88 -30.81
C GLY A 480 -23.83 0.84 -29.89
N LEU A 481 -25.16 0.86 -29.78
CA LEU A 481 -25.94 -0.15 -29.07
C LEU A 481 -26.68 -1.05 -30.05
N ASP A 482 -26.70 -2.35 -29.77
CA ASP A 482 -27.61 -3.27 -30.42
C ASP A 482 -29.05 -2.92 -30.01
N PRO A 483 -29.95 -2.60 -30.96
CA PRO A 483 -31.32 -2.20 -30.66
C PRO A 483 -32.15 -3.31 -29.99
N THR A 484 -31.70 -4.56 -30.04
CA THR A 484 -32.39 -5.73 -29.48
C THR A 484 -31.90 -6.05 -28.07
N THR A 485 -30.58 -6.06 -27.88
CA THR A 485 -29.96 -6.51 -26.61
C THR A 485 -29.58 -5.36 -25.69
N GLY A 486 -29.47 -4.13 -26.22
CA GLY A 486 -28.96 -2.97 -25.47
C GLY A 486 -27.46 -3.08 -25.14
N LEU A 487 -26.76 -4.06 -25.70
CA LEU A 487 -25.32 -4.25 -25.49
C LEU A 487 -24.51 -3.44 -26.50
N PRO A 488 -23.28 -3.03 -26.12
CA PRO A 488 -22.41 -2.29 -27.02
C PRO A 488 -21.97 -3.16 -28.21
N ILE A 489 -22.01 -2.57 -29.40
CA ILE A 489 -21.57 -3.17 -30.67
C ILE A 489 -20.65 -2.23 -31.43
N ILE A 490 -19.78 -2.79 -32.26
CA ILE A 490 -19.06 -2.03 -33.27
C ILE A 490 -19.93 -1.98 -34.51
N ASN A 491 -20.39 -0.79 -34.89
CA ASN A 491 -21.14 -0.58 -36.11
C ASN A 491 -20.24 -0.87 -37.31
N PRO A 492 -20.67 -1.75 -38.25
CA PRO A 492 -19.88 -2.06 -39.43
C PRO A 492 -19.66 -0.81 -40.27
N VAL A 493 -18.47 -0.72 -40.90
CA VAL A 493 -18.22 0.25 -41.96
C VAL A 493 -19.25 0.00 -43.07
N PRO A 494 -20.06 0.99 -43.48
CA PRO A 494 -20.91 0.83 -44.65
C PRO A 494 -20.02 0.43 -45.84
N THR A 495 -20.12 -0.82 -46.30
CA THR A 495 -19.46 -1.23 -47.53
C THR A 495 -20.16 -0.48 -48.67
N PRO A 496 -19.43 0.17 -49.59
CA PRO A 496 -20.03 0.63 -50.82
C PRO A 496 -20.54 -0.61 -51.54
N VAL A 497 -21.86 -0.80 -51.61
CA VAL A 497 -22.46 -1.90 -52.38
C VAL A 497 -22.14 -1.64 -53.86
N PRO A 498 -21.33 -2.47 -54.54
CA PRO A 498 -21.10 -2.29 -55.96
C PRO A 498 -22.38 -2.70 -56.70
N GLY A 499 -23.07 -1.74 -57.32
CA GLY A 499 -24.15 -2.02 -58.27
C GLY A 499 -25.56 -1.56 -57.89
N LEU A 500 -25.74 -0.83 -56.78
CA LEU A 500 -26.97 -0.07 -56.56
C LEU A 500 -26.67 1.42 -56.67
N PHE A 501 -26.69 1.93 -57.90
CA PHE A 501 -27.01 3.34 -58.11
C PHE A 501 -28.53 3.47 -57.98
N PRO A 502 -29.09 4.16 -56.97
CA PRO A 502 -30.39 4.75 -57.15
C PRO A 502 -30.21 5.87 -58.16
N THR A 503 -30.84 5.68 -59.30
CA THR A 503 -31.19 6.73 -60.25
C THR A 503 -31.70 7.97 -59.51
N ALA A 504 -31.11 9.13 -59.83
CA ALA A 504 -31.67 10.49 -59.78
C ALA A 504 -32.99 10.64 -58.99
N THR A 505 -33.08 11.31 -57.82
CA THR A 505 -33.12 12.79 -57.60
C THR A 505 -33.65 13.04 -56.15
N PRO A 506 -33.62 14.26 -55.54
CA PRO A 506 -33.20 15.55 -56.08
C PRO A 506 -32.09 16.26 -55.25
N SER A 507 -31.55 17.31 -55.90
CA SER A 507 -30.67 18.38 -55.42
C SER A 507 -30.65 18.66 -53.90
N GLY A 508 -29.45 18.66 -53.31
CA GLY A 508 -29.15 19.53 -52.17
C GLY A 508 -28.14 19.05 -51.13
N SER A 509 -27.81 17.76 -51.04
CA SER A 509 -26.91 17.28 -49.98
C SER A 509 -25.44 17.38 -50.42
N VAL A 510 -24.80 18.48 -50.04
CA VAL A 510 -23.35 18.63 -50.09
C VAL A 510 -22.73 17.66 -49.08
N ALA A 511 -21.73 16.87 -49.51
CA ALA A 511 -20.99 15.96 -48.64
C ALA A 511 -19.71 16.64 -48.11
N CYS A 512 -19.25 16.25 -46.92
CA CYS A 512 -18.02 16.80 -46.36
C CYS A 512 -16.80 16.41 -47.22
N PRO A 513 -16.04 17.38 -47.77
CA PRO A 513 -14.86 17.07 -48.57
C PRO A 513 -13.71 16.46 -47.76
N SER A 514 -13.56 16.86 -46.49
CA SER A 514 -12.61 16.25 -45.54
C SER A 514 -12.90 16.66 -44.10
N LEU A 515 -12.81 15.71 -43.16
CA LEU A 515 -12.94 15.97 -41.72
C LEU A 515 -11.71 16.64 -41.10
N THR A 516 -10.62 16.80 -41.85
CA THR A 516 -9.40 17.49 -41.39
C THR A 516 -9.36 18.96 -41.77
N PHE A 517 -10.36 19.46 -42.52
CA PHE A 517 -10.36 20.83 -43.00
C PHE A 517 -10.81 21.81 -41.91
N ASN A 518 -10.17 22.97 -41.85
CA ASN A 518 -10.61 24.09 -41.02
C ASN A 518 -11.53 25.04 -41.83
N CYS A 519 -12.10 26.05 -41.16
CA CYS A 519 -13.03 27.00 -41.79
C CYS A 519 -12.48 27.75 -43.01
N GLN A 520 -11.16 27.89 -43.15
CA GLN A 520 -10.55 28.58 -44.30
C GLN A 520 -10.40 27.67 -45.53
N GLN A 521 -10.53 26.35 -45.36
CA GLN A 521 -10.33 25.34 -46.39
C GLN A 521 -11.64 24.82 -47.00
N LEU A 522 -12.77 25.25 -46.43
CA LEU A 522 -14.12 24.96 -46.93
C LEU A 522 -14.58 26.14 -47.77
N PHE A 523 -15.38 25.91 -48.81
CA PHE A 523 -15.75 26.95 -49.77
C PHE A 523 -17.23 27.34 -49.66
N THR A 524 -18.06 26.53 -49.00
CA THR A 524 -19.48 26.84 -48.78
C THR A 524 -19.95 26.48 -47.37
N CYS A 525 -20.99 27.19 -46.89
CA CYS A 525 -21.63 26.86 -45.63
C CYS A 525 -22.31 25.48 -45.62
N GLN A 526 -22.70 24.97 -46.79
CA GLN A 526 -23.25 23.62 -46.91
C GLN A 526 -22.16 22.56 -46.72
N GLU A 527 -20.93 22.79 -47.20
CA GLU A 527 -19.77 21.93 -46.91
C GLU A 527 -19.39 21.98 -45.44
N ALA A 528 -19.40 23.17 -44.83
CA ALA A 528 -19.12 23.34 -43.40
C ALA A 528 -20.14 22.64 -42.52
N ARG A 529 -21.44 22.76 -42.83
CA ARG A 529 -22.51 22.01 -42.14
C ARG A 529 -22.41 20.52 -42.38
N ALA A 530 -22.08 20.08 -43.59
CA ALA A 530 -21.86 18.67 -43.89
C ALA A 530 -20.66 18.08 -43.13
N CYS A 531 -19.57 18.85 -42.99
CA CYS A 531 -18.41 18.44 -42.21
C CYS A 531 -18.66 18.43 -40.71
N LEU A 532 -19.39 19.42 -40.18
CA LEU A 532 -19.84 19.42 -38.80
C LEU A 532 -20.72 18.21 -38.50
N GLN A 533 -21.71 17.92 -39.37
CA GLN A 533 -22.58 16.75 -39.27
C GLN A 533 -21.83 15.43 -39.45
N ALA A 534 -20.72 15.44 -40.20
CA ALA A 534 -19.86 14.27 -40.42
C ALA A 534 -18.77 14.11 -39.34
N GLY A 535 -18.72 14.99 -38.33
CA GLY A 535 -17.88 14.82 -37.14
C GLY A 535 -16.67 15.75 -37.00
N ASN A 536 -16.54 16.79 -37.84
CA ASN A 536 -15.50 17.81 -37.72
C ASN A 536 -15.98 18.98 -36.85
N PHE A 537 -16.04 18.75 -35.54
CA PHE A 537 -16.55 19.72 -34.56
C PHE A 537 -15.58 20.88 -34.26
N SER A 538 -14.36 20.87 -34.81
CA SER A 538 -13.41 21.99 -34.72
C SER A 538 -13.88 23.25 -35.46
N LEU A 539 -14.86 23.10 -36.36
CA LEU A 539 -15.46 24.19 -37.14
C LEU A 539 -16.46 25.03 -36.33
N ASP A 540 -16.92 24.51 -35.20
CA ASP A 540 -17.84 25.16 -34.26
C ASP A 540 -17.02 25.54 -33.02
N ASN A 541 -16.09 26.50 -33.19
CA ASN A 541 -15.27 27.03 -32.09
C ASN A 541 -15.58 28.52 -31.86
N THR A 542 -16.37 28.82 -30.84
CA THR A 542 -16.68 30.20 -30.42
C THR A 542 -15.52 30.86 -29.67
N SER A 543 -14.28 30.76 -30.17
CA SER A 543 -13.09 31.35 -29.55
C SER A 543 -13.06 32.90 -29.60
N GLY A 544 -14.21 33.55 -29.81
CA GLY A 544 -14.36 35.01 -29.86
C GLY A 544 -15.61 35.57 -29.19
N ASP A 545 -16.50 34.76 -28.58
CA ASP A 545 -17.66 35.28 -27.84
C ASP A 545 -17.32 35.50 -26.35
N PRO A 546 -17.40 36.74 -25.82
CA PRO A 546 -17.17 37.03 -24.41
C PRO A 546 -18.13 36.34 -23.44
N ASN A 547 -19.23 35.76 -23.92
CA ASN A 547 -20.27 35.14 -23.09
C ASN A 547 -20.19 33.61 -22.99
N GLY A 548 -19.14 32.96 -23.52
CA GLY A 548 -18.87 31.54 -23.27
C GLY A 548 -20.03 30.60 -23.64
N THR A 549 -20.70 30.87 -24.76
CA THR A 549 -21.78 30.00 -25.25
C THR A 549 -21.22 28.64 -25.70
N PRO A 550 -21.84 27.51 -25.30
CA PRO A 550 -21.49 26.19 -25.82
C PRO A 550 -21.67 26.14 -27.34
N ASN A 551 -20.93 25.27 -28.02
CA ASN A 551 -21.11 24.90 -29.43
C ASN A 551 -22.56 25.05 -29.86
N ASN A 552 -22.83 26.10 -30.62
CA ASN A 552 -24.21 26.47 -30.98
C ASN A 552 -24.67 25.68 -32.22
N GLY A 553 -23.84 24.76 -32.73
CA GLY A 553 -24.12 23.94 -33.90
C GLY A 553 -23.94 24.69 -35.21
N ILE A 554 -23.34 25.89 -35.18
CA ILE A 554 -23.09 26.72 -36.34
C ILE A 554 -21.60 26.67 -36.70
N PRO A 555 -21.21 26.02 -37.80
CA PRO A 555 -19.81 25.97 -38.20
C PRO A 555 -19.40 27.29 -38.88
N CYS A 556 -18.21 27.79 -38.54
CA CYS A 556 -17.57 28.97 -39.15
C CYS A 556 -18.39 30.27 -38.99
N GLU A 557 -18.25 30.93 -37.84
CA GLU A 557 -18.98 32.18 -37.54
C GLU A 557 -18.24 33.47 -37.92
N SER A 558 -16.95 33.39 -38.27
CA SER A 558 -16.10 34.54 -38.63
C SER A 558 -15.71 34.56 -40.12
N PRO A 559 -15.59 35.73 -40.79
CA PRO A 559 -15.30 35.83 -42.23
C PRO A 559 -13.99 35.11 -42.60
N PRO A 560 -13.92 34.37 -43.73
CA PRO A 560 -14.65 34.58 -45.00
C PRO A 560 -15.97 33.80 -45.20
N LEU A 561 -16.40 32.96 -44.25
CA LEU A 561 -17.62 32.16 -44.36
C LEU A 561 -18.45 32.35 -43.10
N SER A 562 -19.61 33.00 -43.22
CA SER A 562 -20.56 33.22 -42.11
C SER A 562 -21.79 32.35 -42.37
N CYS A 563 -22.03 31.35 -41.51
CA CYS A 563 -23.12 30.39 -41.68
C CYS A 563 -24.30 30.64 -40.72
N GLN A 564 -24.74 31.91 -40.63
CA GLN A 564 -25.88 32.35 -39.81
C GLN A 564 -27.16 31.51 -40.01
#